data_AF-A0A395LHP5-F1
#
_entry.id   AF-A0A395LHP5-F1
#
_cell.length_a   1.000
_cell.length_b   1.000
_cell.length_c   1.000
_cell.angle_alpha   90.00
_cell.angle_beta   90.00
_cell.angle_gamma   90.00
#
_symmetry.space_group_name_H-M   'P 1'
#
loop_
_entity.id
_entity.type
_entity.pdbx_description
1 polymer ?
#
loop_
_entity_poly.entity_id
_entity_poly.type
_entity_poly.pdbx_seq_one_letter_code
_entity_poly.pdbx_strand_id
1 'polypeptide(L)'
;MDEITLYKLAPTDDRLIDAVLEFDRIAETASAVILHSRSGGPPRNSEYPEALGRIVAKLVEQNRISAVLIDSSRHAALPRAQRLLFAGEDLADMSAGDAAGAIRQALLKFGQASDTKGGNSTKRVRIETTFPLHSLITSLHVHKVGSRRVETPSNKPVSRKETQQLLGSVPHTEEEVACVENEVRMVAHFRTERSRSSHLPKKKREAVRASNGGRLRCESESCAVDWYTVFPKHIADSVFEVHHRVPLSSDENPVINTIADLQVLCACCHRAEHRKLASL
;
A
#
# COMPACT_ATOMS: atom_id res chain seq x y z
N MET A 1 -5.17 -8.25 0.00
CA MET A 1 -6.43 -7.50 0.21
C MET A 1 -6.46 -7.22 1.69
N ASP A 2 -6.44 -5.95 2.07
CA ASP A 2 -6.40 -5.59 3.49
C ASP A 2 -7.82 -5.52 4.02
N GLU A 3 -8.08 -6.30 5.05
CA GLU A 3 -9.36 -6.36 5.73
C GLU A 3 -9.27 -5.46 6.97
N ILE A 4 -10.00 -4.35 6.97
CA ILE A 4 -10.06 -3.49 8.16
C ILE A 4 -11.10 -4.07 9.11
N THR A 5 -10.68 -4.38 10.33
CA THR A 5 -11.58 -4.84 11.38
C THR A 5 -12.32 -3.64 11.99
N LEU A 6 -13.63 -3.77 12.13
CA LEU A 6 -14.51 -2.75 12.73
C LEU A 6 -14.87 -3.11 14.16
N TYR A 7 -14.91 -2.10 15.02
CA TYR A 7 -15.19 -2.24 16.44
C TYR A 7 -16.31 -1.30 16.90
N LYS A 8 -16.95 -1.61 18.03
CA LYS A 8 -17.80 -0.69 18.81
C LYS A 8 -17.37 -0.75 20.27
N LEU A 9 -17.57 0.34 21.02
CA LEU A 9 -17.32 0.37 22.46
C LEU A 9 -18.31 -0.54 23.19
N ALA A 10 -17.83 -1.22 24.23
CA ALA A 10 -18.68 -1.99 25.14
C ALA A 10 -19.74 -1.09 25.81
N PRO A 11 -20.88 -1.68 26.21
CA PRO A 11 -21.92 -0.96 26.91
C PRO A 11 -21.46 -0.42 28.27
N THR A 12 -22.19 0.58 28.78
CA THR A 12 -22.40 0.68 30.24
C THR A 12 -23.69 -0.04 30.68
N ASP A 13 -24.71 -0.09 29.79
CA ASP A 13 -26.04 -0.65 30.07
C ASP A 13 -26.44 -1.75 29.05
N ASP A 14 -25.62 -2.79 28.92
CA ASP A 14 -25.83 -4.00 28.06
C ASP A 14 -26.07 -3.83 26.55
N ARG A 15 -26.11 -2.59 26.01
CA ARG A 15 -26.11 -2.31 24.57
C ARG A 15 -24.80 -1.67 24.08
N LEU A 16 -24.21 -2.21 23.01
CA LEU A 16 -23.04 -1.61 22.35
C LEU A 16 -23.37 -0.20 21.88
N ILE A 17 -22.42 0.72 22.09
CA ILE A 17 -22.54 2.10 21.64
C ILE A 17 -22.56 2.13 20.12
N ASP A 18 -23.58 2.77 19.55
CA ASP A 18 -23.69 3.01 18.12
C ASP A 18 -22.69 4.08 17.69
N ALA A 19 -21.43 3.65 17.59
CA ALA A 19 -20.30 4.40 17.06
C ALA A 19 -19.22 3.40 16.61
N VAL A 20 -18.95 3.37 15.30
CA VAL A 20 -17.95 2.48 14.71
C VAL A 20 -16.54 3.05 14.87
N LEU A 21 -15.64 2.18 15.31
CA LEU A 21 -14.21 2.43 15.47
C LEU A 21 -13.39 1.55 14.52
N GLU A 22 -12.29 2.12 14.06
CA GLU A 22 -11.18 1.42 13.41
C GLU A 22 -9.90 1.66 14.23
N PHE A 23 -8.97 0.73 14.17
CA PHE A 23 -7.66 0.91 14.81
C PHE A 23 -6.54 0.74 13.78
N ASP A 24 -5.48 1.49 14.00
CA ASP A 24 -4.33 1.51 13.11
C ASP A 24 -3.02 1.41 13.90
N ARG A 25 -2.06 0.66 13.36
CA ARG A 25 -0.74 0.50 13.97
C ARG A 25 0.20 1.52 13.33
N ILE A 26 0.76 2.41 14.15
CA ILE A 26 1.74 3.41 13.69
C ILE A 26 3.16 2.87 13.86
N ALA A 27 3.47 2.35 15.05
CA ALA A 27 4.75 1.75 15.40
C ALA A 27 4.53 0.60 16.40
N GLU A 28 5.60 -0.02 16.89
CA GLU A 28 5.50 -1.05 17.93
C GLU A 28 4.87 -0.51 19.23
N THR A 29 5.20 0.73 19.58
CA THR A 29 4.74 1.41 20.80
C THR A 29 3.68 2.48 20.55
N ALA A 30 3.21 2.65 19.31
CA ALA A 30 2.25 3.70 18.95
C ALA A 30 1.14 3.16 18.04
N SER A 31 -0.08 3.61 18.29
CA SER A 31 -1.27 3.21 17.56
C SER A 31 -2.30 4.33 17.53
N ALA A 32 -3.30 4.22 16.67
CA ALA A 32 -4.40 5.17 16.59
C ALA A 32 -5.75 4.48 16.71
N VAL A 33 -6.70 5.21 17.28
CA VAL A 33 -8.12 4.92 17.19
C VAL A 33 -8.77 5.92 16.24
N ILE A 34 -9.60 5.43 15.33
CA ILE A 34 -10.31 6.22 14.34
C ILE A 34 -11.80 6.09 14.63
N LEU A 35 -12.44 7.20 14.99
CA LEU A 35 -13.87 7.25 15.23
C LEU A 35 -14.60 7.75 13.97
N HIS A 36 -15.53 6.94 13.47
CA HIS A 36 -16.23 7.21 12.22
C HIS A 36 -17.25 8.33 12.36
N SER A 37 -17.40 9.15 11.32
CA SER A 37 -18.38 10.24 11.33
C SER A 37 -19.81 9.76 11.51
N ARG A 38 -20.66 10.59 12.11
CA ARG A 38 -22.12 10.42 12.09
C ARG A 38 -22.67 10.85 10.72
N SER A 39 -23.54 10.04 10.12
CA SER A 39 -24.21 10.38 8.84
C SER A 39 -25.44 11.24 9.07
N GLY A 40 -25.76 12.10 8.08
CA GLY A 40 -27.01 12.86 8.02
C GLY A 40 -28.18 12.13 7.34
N GLY A 41 -27.95 10.92 6.80
CA GLY A 41 -28.98 10.02 6.26
C GLY A 41 -29.58 9.11 7.36
N PRO A 42 -29.94 7.84 7.07
CA PRO A 42 -30.40 6.93 8.14
C PRO A 42 -29.39 6.95 9.31
N PRO A 43 -29.88 6.98 10.56
CA PRO A 43 -29.04 7.24 11.72
C PRO A 43 -28.00 6.13 11.86
N ARG A 44 -26.74 6.48 11.62
CA ARG A 44 -25.56 5.66 11.88
C ARG A 44 -24.59 6.46 12.73
N ASN A 45 -23.94 5.77 13.66
CA ASN A 45 -23.04 6.38 14.63
C ASN A 45 -23.77 7.48 15.42
N SER A 46 -25.01 7.21 15.79
CA SER A 46 -25.90 8.16 16.47
C SER A 46 -25.33 8.60 17.83
N GLU A 47 -24.58 7.71 18.48
CA GLU A 47 -23.95 7.88 19.78
C GLU A 47 -22.48 8.35 19.66
N TYR A 48 -22.12 8.96 18.53
CA TYR A 48 -20.79 9.55 18.30
C TYR A 48 -20.30 10.43 19.47
N PRO A 49 -21.09 11.39 20.02
CA PRO A 49 -20.59 12.27 21.07
C PRO A 49 -20.22 11.53 22.34
N GLU A 50 -21.00 10.51 22.71
CA GLU A 50 -20.73 9.65 23.86
C GLU A 50 -19.48 8.81 23.63
N ALA A 51 -19.34 8.20 22.45
CA ALA A 51 -18.17 7.41 22.10
C ALA A 51 -16.88 8.24 22.14
N LEU A 52 -16.90 9.45 21.57
CA LEU A 52 -15.77 10.36 21.63
C LEU A 52 -15.42 10.73 23.07
N GLY A 53 -16.43 11.06 23.89
CA GLY A 53 -16.23 11.38 25.31
C GLY A 53 -15.55 10.25 26.08
N ARG A 54 -15.99 9.00 25.90
CA ARG A 54 -15.39 7.84 26.57
C ARG A 54 -13.96 7.56 26.12
N ILE A 55 -13.70 7.66 24.81
CA ILE A 55 -12.35 7.46 24.26
C ILE A 55 -11.40 8.52 24.81
N VAL A 56 -11.80 9.80 24.73
CA VAL A 56 -10.99 10.92 25.21
C VAL A 56 -10.78 10.83 26.72
N ALA A 57 -11.81 10.53 27.51
CA ALA A 57 -11.69 10.34 28.95
C ALA A 57 -10.62 9.30 29.29
N LYS A 58 -10.69 8.13 28.65
CA LYS A 58 -9.74 7.05 28.91
C LYS A 58 -8.30 7.41 28.53
N LEU A 59 -8.12 8.14 27.42
CA LEU A 59 -6.79 8.46 26.89
C LEU A 59 -6.14 9.68 27.55
N VAL A 60 -6.95 10.67 27.95
CA VAL A 60 -6.50 11.85 28.71
C VAL A 60 -6.12 11.45 30.13
N GLU A 61 -6.92 10.63 30.81
CA GLU A 61 -6.58 10.09 32.14
C GLU A 61 -5.22 9.39 32.17
N GLN A 62 -4.81 8.81 31.05
CA GLN A 62 -3.54 8.09 30.93
C GLN A 62 -2.39 8.98 30.43
N ASN A 63 -2.69 10.22 30.00
CA ASN A 63 -1.80 11.15 29.31
C ASN A 63 -1.09 10.51 28.09
N ARG A 64 -1.87 9.88 27.20
CA ARG A 64 -1.33 9.06 26.08
C ARG A 64 -1.74 9.51 24.70
N ILE A 65 -2.46 10.62 24.59
CA ILE A 65 -2.76 11.22 23.28
C ILE A 65 -1.49 11.89 22.78
N SER A 66 -1.03 11.52 21.58
CA SER A 66 0.09 12.19 20.91
C SER A 66 -0.37 13.25 19.92
N ALA A 67 -1.48 13.00 19.24
CA ALA A 67 -2.09 13.95 18.31
C ALA A 67 -3.56 13.61 18.03
N VAL A 68 -4.36 14.64 17.74
CA VAL A 68 -5.72 14.49 17.21
C VAL A 68 -5.77 15.10 15.82
N LEU A 69 -6.23 14.31 14.84
CA LEU A 69 -6.28 14.71 13.44
C LEU A 69 -7.67 14.53 12.83
N ILE A 70 -8.01 15.42 11.89
CA ILE A 70 -9.16 15.21 11.01
C ILE A 70 -8.87 14.06 10.03
N ASP A 71 -9.83 13.13 9.89
CA ASP A 71 -9.67 11.95 9.01
C ASP A 71 -10.94 11.67 8.17
N SER A 72 -11.69 12.73 7.89
CA SER A 72 -12.83 12.67 6.96
C SER A 72 -12.34 12.46 5.53
N SER A 73 -13.14 11.76 4.70
CA SER A 73 -12.79 11.43 3.30
C SER A 73 -12.31 12.61 2.47
N ARG A 74 -12.88 13.81 2.66
CA ARG A 74 -12.50 15.04 1.97
C ARG A 74 -11.11 15.59 2.36
N HIS A 75 -10.64 15.24 3.55
CA HIS A 75 -9.41 15.78 4.13
C HIS A 75 -8.34 14.69 4.32
N ALA A 76 -8.65 13.41 4.14
CA ALA A 76 -7.71 12.30 4.33
C ALA A 76 -6.48 12.38 3.41
N ALA A 77 -6.62 12.99 2.23
CA ALA A 77 -5.53 13.21 1.28
C ALA A 77 -4.59 14.38 1.67
N LEU A 78 -4.96 15.21 2.64
CA LEU A 78 -4.11 16.34 3.07
C LEU A 78 -2.91 15.83 3.88
N PRO A 79 -1.75 16.52 3.79
CA PRO A 79 -0.58 16.22 4.61
C PRO A 79 -0.93 16.23 6.11
N ARG A 80 -0.26 15.36 6.89
CA ARG A 80 -0.50 15.22 8.35
C ARG A 80 -0.52 16.58 9.07
N ALA A 81 0.42 17.46 8.75
CA ALA A 81 0.53 18.80 9.35
C ALA A 81 -0.72 19.66 9.14
N GLN A 82 -1.38 19.55 7.98
CA GLN A 82 -2.61 20.29 7.67
C GLN A 82 -3.86 19.65 8.30
N ARG A 83 -3.75 18.41 8.79
CA ARG A 83 -4.85 17.68 9.43
C ARG A 83 -4.82 17.75 10.95
N LEU A 84 -3.74 18.25 11.54
CA LEU A 84 -3.56 18.34 12.97
C LEU A 84 -4.57 19.32 13.58
N LEU A 85 -5.37 18.84 14.53
CA LEU A 85 -6.30 19.66 15.31
C LEU A 85 -5.69 20.05 16.66
N PHE A 86 -5.05 19.08 17.32
CA PHE A 86 -4.38 19.26 18.61
C PHE A 86 -3.16 18.34 18.69
N ALA A 87 -2.08 18.83 19.27
CA ALA A 87 -1.01 18.01 19.82
C ALA A 87 -1.44 17.42 21.17
N GLY A 88 -0.74 16.37 21.63
CA GLY A 88 -1.02 15.74 22.92
C GLY A 88 -0.95 16.72 24.10
N GLU A 89 0.04 17.62 24.07
CA GLU A 89 0.26 18.65 25.09
C GLU A 89 -0.90 19.64 25.21
N ASP A 90 -1.58 19.97 24.11
CA ASP A 90 -2.73 20.90 24.12
C ASP A 90 -3.92 20.35 24.94
N LEU A 91 -3.99 19.03 25.10
CA LEU A 91 -5.10 18.35 25.77
C LEU A 91 -4.72 17.80 27.15
N ALA A 92 -3.44 17.81 27.51
CA ALA A 92 -2.93 17.17 28.73
C ALA A 92 -3.50 17.78 30.02
N ASP A 93 -3.75 19.10 30.01
CA ASP A 93 -4.27 19.85 31.17
C ASP A 93 -5.80 20.00 31.16
N MET A 94 -6.48 19.50 30.13
CA MET A 94 -7.93 19.61 30.00
C MET A 94 -8.63 18.49 30.76
N SER A 95 -9.81 18.79 31.32
CA SER A 95 -10.72 17.73 31.75
C SER A 95 -11.16 16.90 30.54
N ALA A 96 -11.52 15.63 30.75
CA ALA A 96 -12.01 14.75 29.68
C ALA A 96 -13.18 15.36 28.88
N GLY A 97 -14.10 16.03 29.59
CA GLY A 97 -15.25 16.71 28.98
C GLY A 97 -14.83 17.91 28.14
N ASP A 98 -13.90 18.73 28.65
CA ASP A 98 -13.40 19.91 27.94
C ASP A 98 -12.59 19.51 26.71
N ALA A 99 -11.73 18.50 26.81
CA ALA A 99 -10.97 17.95 25.69
C ALA A 99 -11.91 17.43 24.59
N ALA A 100 -12.93 16.64 24.94
CA ALA A 100 -13.91 16.15 23.98
C ALA A 100 -14.70 17.31 23.34
N GLY A 101 -15.06 18.33 24.12
CA GLY A 101 -15.70 19.56 23.65
C GLY A 101 -14.83 20.33 22.67
N ALA A 102 -13.55 20.54 23.01
CA ALA A 102 -12.56 21.24 22.19
C ALA A 102 -12.34 20.53 20.85
N ILE A 103 -12.19 19.20 20.87
CA ILE A 103 -12.09 18.38 19.65
C ILE A 103 -13.31 18.59 18.76
N ARG A 104 -14.53 18.52 19.33
CA ARG A 104 -15.77 18.73 18.55
C ARG A 104 -15.88 20.14 17.96
N GLN A 105 -15.43 21.16 18.68
CA GLN A 105 -15.39 22.54 18.19
C GLN A 105 -14.35 22.72 17.07
N ALA A 106 -13.17 22.12 17.22
CA ALA A 106 -12.16 22.11 16.16
C ALA A 106 -12.68 21.40 14.91
N LEU A 107 -13.34 20.24 15.06
CA LEU A 107 -13.98 19.53 13.95
C LEU A 107 -15.04 20.38 13.27
N LEU A 108 -15.87 21.12 14.02
CA LEU A 108 -16.89 22.00 13.49
C LEU A 108 -16.29 23.10 12.59
N LYS A 109 -15.26 23.79 13.10
CA LYS A 109 -14.57 24.91 12.44
C LYS A 109 -13.64 24.49 11.31
N PHE A 110 -13.14 23.25 11.31
CA PHE A 110 -12.16 22.79 10.32
C PHE A 110 -12.70 22.86 8.89
N GLY A 111 -12.02 23.62 8.02
CA GLY A 111 -12.39 23.85 6.63
C GLY A 111 -13.45 24.93 6.39
N GLN A 112 -13.77 25.74 7.40
CA GLN A 112 -14.63 26.91 7.25
C GLN A 112 -13.82 28.14 6.83
N ALA A 113 -14.40 28.95 5.94
CA ALA A 113 -13.91 30.31 5.72
C ALA A 113 -14.21 31.16 6.97
N SER A 114 -13.36 32.17 7.23
CA SER A 114 -13.26 32.88 8.51
C SER A 114 -14.51 33.59 9.04
N ASP A 115 -15.65 33.57 8.35
CA ASP A 115 -16.89 34.25 8.76
C ASP A 115 -18.17 33.43 8.54
N THR A 116 -18.07 32.11 8.35
CA THR A 116 -19.25 31.25 8.12
C THR A 116 -19.79 30.62 9.40
N LYS A 117 -21.09 30.84 9.69
CA LYS A 117 -21.82 30.14 10.75
C LYS A 117 -22.31 28.77 10.26
N GLY A 118 -22.00 27.70 10.99
CA GLY A 118 -22.43 26.33 10.67
C GLY A 118 -21.35 25.31 10.98
N GLY A 119 -21.43 24.10 10.41
CA GLY A 119 -20.34 23.10 10.44
C GLY A 119 -20.71 21.76 11.09
N ASN A 120 -19.89 20.74 10.82
CA ASN A 120 -20.10 19.37 11.31
C ASN A 120 -19.10 19.04 12.43
N SER A 121 -19.60 18.88 13.66
CA SER A 121 -18.82 18.51 14.85
C SER A 121 -18.64 16.99 15.06
N THR A 122 -19.21 16.17 14.17
CA THR A 122 -19.18 14.69 14.22
C THR A 122 -18.52 14.11 12.97
N LYS A 123 -17.48 14.80 12.47
CA LYS A 123 -16.62 14.32 11.38
C LYS A 123 -15.77 13.14 11.85
N ARG A 124 -15.22 12.37 10.90
CA ARG A 124 -14.30 11.26 11.21
C ARG A 124 -13.01 11.83 11.78
N VAL A 125 -12.57 11.31 12.91
CA VAL A 125 -11.42 11.80 13.66
C VAL A 125 -10.46 10.65 13.96
N ARG A 126 -9.16 10.93 13.88
CA ARG A 126 -8.08 10.01 14.23
C ARG A 126 -7.40 10.53 15.49
N ILE A 127 -7.28 9.69 16.50
CA ILE A 127 -6.57 9.99 17.74
C ILE A 127 -5.36 9.08 17.79
N GLU A 128 -4.18 9.67 17.63
CA GLU A 128 -2.90 8.98 17.74
C GLU A 128 -2.49 8.89 19.20
N THR A 129 -1.94 7.74 19.57
CA THR A 129 -1.59 7.42 20.95
C THR A 129 -0.18 6.84 21.04
N THR A 130 0.43 6.96 22.21
CA THR A 130 1.69 6.27 22.53
C THR A 130 1.44 4.89 23.15
N PHE A 131 0.40 4.18 22.69
CA PHE A 131 0.09 2.80 23.10
C PHE A 131 0.40 1.80 21.97
N PRO A 132 0.92 0.60 22.29
CA PRO A 132 0.81 -0.55 21.41
C PRO A 132 -0.65 -0.85 21.09
N LEU A 133 -0.92 -1.30 19.86
CA LEU A 133 -2.28 -1.55 19.36
C LEU A 133 -3.10 -2.47 20.28
N HIS A 134 -2.51 -3.56 20.76
CA HIS A 134 -3.22 -4.51 21.63
C HIS A 134 -3.65 -3.85 22.94
N SER A 135 -2.76 -3.06 23.56
CA SER A 135 -3.06 -2.34 24.80
C SER A 135 -4.19 -1.33 24.62
N LEU A 136 -4.22 -0.62 23.49
CA LEU A 136 -5.28 0.34 23.16
C LEU A 136 -6.65 -0.33 22.98
N ILE A 137 -6.69 -1.46 22.26
CA ILE A 137 -7.93 -2.23 22.08
C ILE A 137 -8.45 -2.73 23.43
N THR A 138 -7.56 -3.26 24.28
CA THR A 138 -7.93 -3.74 25.61
C THR A 138 -8.38 -2.61 26.52
N SER A 139 -7.71 -1.45 26.52
CA SER A 139 -8.05 -0.33 27.42
C SER A 139 -9.42 0.28 27.12
N LEU A 140 -9.79 0.34 25.83
CA LEU A 140 -11.07 0.91 25.38
C LEU A 140 -12.25 -0.07 25.47
N HIS A 141 -12.02 -1.32 25.88
CA HIS A 141 -13.07 -2.35 26.02
C HIS A 141 -13.98 -2.40 24.78
N VAL A 142 -13.41 -2.73 23.63
CA VAL A 142 -14.15 -2.76 22.36
C VAL A 142 -14.56 -4.18 21.95
N HIS A 143 -15.66 -4.28 21.21
CA HIS A 143 -16.12 -5.51 20.59
C HIS A 143 -15.98 -5.44 19.07
N LYS A 144 -15.44 -6.50 18.46
CA LYS A 144 -15.41 -6.65 17.00
C LYS A 144 -16.83 -6.84 16.48
N VAL A 145 -17.26 -5.96 15.59
CA VAL A 145 -18.62 -5.97 15.01
C VAL A 145 -18.64 -6.36 13.54
N GLY A 146 -17.48 -6.51 12.93
CA GLY A 146 -17.35 -6.97 11.55
C GLY A 146 -16.02 -6.58 10.94
N SER A 147 -16.00 -6.62 9.61
CA SER A 147 -14.87 -6.18 8.82
C SER A 147 -15.36 -5.45 7.59
N ARG A 148 -14.56 -4.47 7.15
CA ARG A 148 -14.75 -3.76 5.90
C ARG A 148 -13.62 -4.14 4.96
N ARG A 149 -13.98 -4.62 3.77
CA ARG A 149 -13.04 -4.71 2.67
C ARG A 149 -12.68 -3.29 2.26
N VAL A 150 -11.43 -2.93 2.42
CA VAL A 150 -10.91 -1.73 1.77
C VAL A 150 -10.52 -2.15 0.37
N GLU A 151 -11.26 -1.64 -0.60
CA GLU A 151 -10.72 -1.57 -1.95
C GLU A 151 -9.42 -0.76 -1.82
N THR A 152 -8.29 -1.40 -2.11
CA THR A 152 -7.00 -0.73 -2.26
C THR A 152 -7.23 0.55 -3.06
N PRO A 153 -6.63 1.70 -2.67
CA PRO A 153 -6.88 2.97 -3.34
C PRO A 153 -6.87 2.74 -4.83
N SER A 154 -8.02 2.99 -5.46
CA SER A 154 -8.15 2.89 -6.90
C SER A 154 -7.04 3.78 -7.47
N ASN A 155 -6.10 3.18 -8.21
CA ASN A 155 -5.17 3.90 -9.08
C ASN A 155 -5.99 4.57 -10.18
N LYS A 156 -6.82 5.55 -9.80
CA LYS A 156 -7.43 6.44 -10.77
C LYS A 156 -6.29 7.20 -11.40
N PRO A 157 -6.13 7.14 -12.73
CA PRO A 157 -5.12 7.93 -13.40
C PRO A 157 -5.35 9.39 -13.03
N VAL A 158 -4.25 10.05 -12.63
CA VAL A 158 -4.24 11.49 -12.31
C VAL A 158 -4.81 12.21 -13.54
N SER A 159 -5.79 13.08 -13.34
CA SER A 159 -6.43 13.75 -14.47
C SER A 159 -5.43 14.68 -15.16
N ARG A 160 -5.61 14.88 -16.48
CA ARG A 160 -4.74 15.77 -17.28
C ARG A 160 -4.58 17.16 -16.67
N LYS A 161 -5.61 17.67 -15.98
CA LYS A 161 -5.56 18.95 -15.25
C LYS A 161 -4.63 18.91 -14.04
N GLU A 162 -4.70 17.84 -13.25
CA GLU A 162 -3.82 17.63 -12.09
C GLU A 162 -2.37 17.39 -12.53
N THR A 163 -2.15 16.66 -13.62
CA THR A 163 -0.82 16.47 -14.22
C THR A 163 -0.20 17.81 -14.63
N GLN A 164 -0.98 18.68 -15.26
CA GLN A 164 -0.50 19.99 -15.72
C GLN A 164 -0.22 20.95 -14.57
N GLN A 165 -0.95 20.80 -13.46
CA GLN A 165 -0.75 21.57 -12.24
C GLN A 165 0.51 21.11 -11.47
N LEU A 166 0.83 19.81 -11.52
CA LEU A 166 2.08 19.23 -10.97
C LEU A 166 3.31 19.60 -11.81
N LEU A 167 3.19 19.67 -13.14
CA LEU A 167 4.27 20.08 -14.04
C LEU A 167 4.62 21.57 -13.88
N GLY A 168 3.64 22.41 -13.58
CA GLY A 168 3.85 23.86 -13.43
C GLY A 168 4.59 24.30 -12.18
N SER A 169 4.88 23.41 -11.22
CA SER A 169 5.57 23.73 -9.97
C SER A 169 7.06 23.41 -9.95
N VAL A 170 7.59 22.79 -11.01
CA VAL A 170 9.00 22.44 -11.11
C VAL A 170 9.70 23.45 -12.03
N PRO A 171 10.65 24.26 -11.52
CA PRO A 171 11.43 25.15 -12.37
C PRO A 171 12.30 24.31 -13.31
N HIS A 172 12.17 24.54 -14.60
CA HIS A 172 12.80 23.72 -15.64
C HIS A 172 13.76 24.58 -16.47
N THR A 173 15.04 24.21 -16.51
CA THR A 173 16.03 24.79 -17.45
C THR A 173 15.98 24.04 -18.79
N GLU A 174 16.41 24.68 -19.89
CA GLU A 174 16.35 24.12 -21.26
C GLU A 174 17.06 22.75 -21.44
N GLU A 175 17.96 22.38 -20.53
CA GLU A 175 18.73 21.12 -20.56
C GLU A 175 18.07 19.94 -19.80
N GLU A 176 17.07 20.21 -18.97
CA GLU A 176 16.33 19.15 -18.29
C GLU A 176 15.04 18.90 -19.09
N VAL A 177 14.58 17.67 -19.25
CA VAL A 177 13.26 17.36 -19.81
C VAL A 177 12.42 16.69 -18.73
N ALA A 178 11.43 17.40 -18.20
CA ALA A 178 10.52 16.84 -17.21
C ALA A 178 9.53 15.94 -17.92
N CYS A 179 9.55 14.65 -17.59
CA CYS A 179 8.56 13.69 -18.03
C CYS A 179 7.92 13.02 -16.81
N VAL A 180 6.63 12.70 -16.93
CA VAL A 180 5.94 11.90 -15.94
C VAL A 180 6.16 10.43 -16.32
N GLU A 181 7.20 9.80 -15.77
CA GLU A 181 7.52 8.39 -16.05
C GLU A 181 6.55 7.41 -15.36
N ASN A 182 6.01 7.82 -14.21
CA ASN A 182 5.24 6.95 -13.33
C ASN A 182 3.74 7.28 -13.40
N GLU A 183 3.09 6.83 -14.47
CA GLU A 183 1.63 6.83 -14.57
C GLU A 183 1.11 5.42 -14.32
N VAL A 184 0.29 5.23 -13.29
CA VAL A 184 -0.32 3.92 -13.07
C VAL A 184 -1.47 3.70 -14.03
N ARG A 185 -1.35 2.67 -14.87
CA ARG A 185 -2.40 2.25 -15.81
C ARG A 185 -2.92 0.88 -15.43
N MET A 186 -4.24 0.70 -15.45
CA MET A 186 -4.85 -0.61 -15.34
C MET A 186 -4.70 -1.33 -16.68
N VAL A 187 -3.83 -2.35 -16.73
CA VAL A 187 -3.64 -3.20 -17.92
C VAL A 187 -4.18 -4.59 -17.61
N ALA A 188 -5.40 -4.88 -18.06
CA ALA A 188 -5.91 -6.25 -18.08
C ALA A 188 -5.39 -6.95 -19.34
N HIS A 189 -4.63 -8.03 -19.18
CA HIS A 189 -4.22 -8.89 -20.30
C HIS A 189 -4.56 -10.34 -19.98
N PHE A 190 -5.21 -11.02 -20.91
CA PHE A 190 -5.26 -12.48 -20.88
C PHE A 190 -3.84 -13.00 -21.13
N ARG A 191 -3.37 -13.90 -20.25
CA ARG A 191 -2.07 -14.56 -20.41
C ARG A 191 -2.32 -16.04 -20.59
N THR A 192 -1.77 -16.60 -21.67
CA THR A 192 -1.73 -18.04 -21.86
C THR A 192 -0.84 -18.66 -20.79
N GLU A 193 -1.43 -19.44 -19.88
CA GLU A 193 -0.68 -20.19 -18.86
C GLU A 193 -0.17 -21.50 -19.47
N ARG A 194 1.14 -21.57 -19.69
CA ARG A 194 1.81 -22.79 -20.14
C ARG A 194 2.18 -23.62 -18.91
N SER A 195 2.07 -24.95 -19.00
CA SER A 195 2.34 -25.85 -17.87
C SER A 195 3.75 -25.59 -17.31
N ARG A 196 3.81 -25.25 -16.02
CA ARG A 196 5.02 -24.79 -15.31
C ARG A 196 6.00 -25.91 -14.98
N SER A 197 6.18 -26.88 -15.87
CA SER A 197 7.14 -27.95 -15.62
C SER A 197 8.57 -27.40 -15.68
N SER A 198 9.08 -26.94 -14.52
CA SER A 198 10.47 -26.48 -14.35
C SER A 198 11.52 -27.58 -14.63
N HIS A 199 11.06 -28.78 -14.92
CA HIS A 199 11.87 -29.98 -15.12
C HIS A 199 12.77 -29.89 -16.36
N LEU A 200 12.24 -29.42 -17.50
CA LEU A 200 13.04 -29.31 -18.73
C LEU A 200 14.14 -28.24 -18.65
N PRO A 201 13.88 -27.00 -18.18
CA PRO A 201 14.94 -26.01 -17.95
C PRO A 201 16.00 -26.46 -16.95
N LYS A 202 15.61 -27.13 -15.87
CA LYS A 202 16.55 -27.69 -14.88
C LYS A 202 17.45 -28.74 -15.51
N LYS A 203 16.87 -29.72 -16.21
CA LYS A 203 17.62 -30.76 -16.91
C LYS A 203 18.58 -30.19 -17.95
N LYS A 204 18.18 -29.16 -18.70
CA LYS A 204 19.07 -28.49 -19.66
C LYS A 204 20.27 -27.83 -18.97
N ARG A 205 20.05 -27.12 -17.85
CA ARG A 205 21.14 -26.51 -17.06
C ARG A 205 22.09 -27.57 -16.51
N GLU A 206 21.57 -28.68 -16.02
CA GLU A 206 22.38 -29.82 -15.54
C GLU A 206 23.20 -30.44 -16.66
N ALA A 207 22.62 -30.66 -17.84
CA ALA A 207 23.32 -31.19 -19.01
C ALA A 207 24.48 -30.27 -19.44
N VAL A 208 24.25 -28.96 -19.49
CA VAL A 208 25.30 -27.97 -19.83
C VAL A 208 26.39 -27.92 -18.75
N ARG A 209 26.03 -28.04 -17.46
CA ARG A 209 27.03 -28.13 -16.39
C ARG A 209 27.89 -29.39 -16.52
N ALA A 210 27.27 -30.53 -16.82
CA ALA A 210 27.96 -31.80 -16.96
C ALA A 210 28.99 -31.76 -18.11
N SER A 211 28.64 -31.14 -19.24
CA SER A 211 29.54 -31.04 -20.39
C SER A 211 30.65 -29.99 -20.24
N ASN A 212 30.54 -29.05 -19.30
CA ASN A 212 31.47 -27.91 -19.14
C ASN A 212 32.19 -27.91 -17.78
N GLY A 213 32.53 -29.09 -17.25
CA GLY A 213 33.31 -29.20 -16.01
C GLY A 213 32.61 -28.61 -14.78
N GLY A 214 31.28 -28.70 -14.73
CA GLY A 214 30.46 -28.21 -13.62
C GLY A 214 30.04 -26.74 -13.71
N ARG A 215 30.38 -26.04 -14.80
CA ARG A 215 30.05 -24.63 -15.03
C ARG A 215 28.99 -24.47 -16.10
N LEU A 216 28.18 -23.41 -16.02
CA LEU A 216 27.28 -23.04 -17.11
C LEU A 216 28.04 -22.25 -18.17
N ARG A 217 27.80 -22.54 -19.45
CA ARG A 217 28.33 -21.74 -20.56
C ARG A 217 27.21 -21.32 -21.48
N CYS A 218 27.39 -20.15 -22.10
CA CYS A 218 26.48 -19.70 -23.13
C CYS A 218 26.64 -20.60 -24.36
N GLU A 219 25.56 -21.18 -24.87
CA GLU A 219 25.55 -22.03 -26.07
C GLU A 219 25.43 -21.22 -27.38
N SER A 220 25.47 -19.88 -27.31
CA SER A 220 25.49 -19.03 -28.52
C SER A 220 26.88 -19.03 -29.14
N GLU A 221 26.95 -19.29 -30.45
CA GLU A 221 28.19 -19.28 -31.23
C GLU A 221 28.93 -17.94 -31.18
N SER A 222 28.19 -16.85 -30.97
CA SER A 222 28.74 -15.48 -30.88
C SER A 222 29.29 -15.11 -29.50
N CYS A 223 29.18 -15.98 -28.50
CA CYS A 223 29.54 -15.68 -27.12
C CYS A 223 30.86 -16.33 -26.70
N ALA A 224 31.90 -15.52 -26.52
CA ALA A 224 33.20 -15.97 -26.00
C ALA A 224 33.42 -15.61 -24.52
N VAL A 225 32.43 -14.99 -23.86
CA VAL A 225 32.58 -14.46 -22.50
C VAL A 225 32.47 -15.58 -21.45
N ASP A 226 33.49 -15.70 -20.59
CA ASP A 226 33.41 -16.52 -19.38
C ASP A 226 32.88 -15.68 -18.21
N TRP A 227 31.60 -15.84 -17.88
CA TRP A 227 30.97 -15.08 -16.78
C TRP A 227 31.52 -15.44 -15.40
N TYR A 228 32.22 -16.56 -15.23
CA TYR A 228 32.87 -16.92 -13.96
C TYR A 228 34.17 -16.15 -13.72
N THR A 229 34.75 -15.48 -14.73
CA THR A 229 35.87 -14.55 -14.54
C THR A 229 35.40 -13.13 -14.26
N VAL A 230 34.19 -12.79 -14.72
CA VAL A 230 33.56 -11.49 -14.48
C VAL A 230 32.91 -11.42 -13.10
N PHE A 231 32.20 -12.49 -12.70
CA PHE A 231 31.45 -12.54 -11.46
C PHE A 231 31.90 -13.69 -10.55
N PRO A 232 31.80 -13.52 -9.21
CA PRO A 232 31.94 -14.63 -8.28
C PRO A 232 31.00 -15.79 -8.64
N LYS A 233 31.43 -17.02 -8.37
CA LYS A 233 30.71 -18.26 -8.74
C LYS A 233 29.23 -18.26 -8.35
N HIS A 234 28.88 -17.70 -7.19
CA HIS A 234 27.50 -17.66 -6.70
C HIS A 234 26.59 -16.67 -7.46
N ILE A 235 27.17 -15.75 -8.24
CA ILE A 235 26.46 -14.78 -9.09
C ILE A 235 26.53 -15.20 -10.56
N ALA A 236 27.63 -15.79 -11.01
CA ALA A 236 27.80 -16.19 -12.41
C ALA A 236 26.66 -17.11 -12.91
N ASP A 237 26.17 -18.02 -12.06
CA ASP A 237 25.05 -18.91 -12.38
C ASP A 237 23.72 -18.17 -12.66
N SER A 238 23.50 -16.99 -12.08
CA SER A 238 22.26 -16.21 -12.28
C SER A 238 22.27 -15.41 -13.59
N VAL A 239 23.42 -15.30 -14.26
CA VAL A 239 23.54 -14.61 -15.57
C VAL A 239 22.90 -15.44 -16.70
N PHE A 240 22.71 -16.75 -16.49
CA PHE A 240 22.24 -17.67 -17.50
C PHE A 240 20.74 -17.97 -17.39
N GLU A 241 20.07 -17.86 -18.54
CA GLU A 241 18.65 -18.14 -18.74
C GLU A 241 18.48 -19.23 -19.81
N VAL A 242 17.42 -20.03 -19.68
CA VAL A 242 17.08 -21.06 -20.67
C VAL A 242 16.11 -20.48 -21.68
N HIS A 243 16.48 -20.53 -22.95
CA HIS A 243 15.70 -20.04 -24.08
C HIS A 243 15.19 -21.20 -24.93
N HIS A 244 13.95 -21.10 -25.42
CA HIS A 244 13.41 -22.04 -26.40
C HIS A 244 13.85 -21.61 -27.79
N ARG A 245 14.48 -22.50 -28.56
CA ARG A 245 14.95 -22.18 -29.92
C ARG A 245 13.80 -21.80 -30.85
N VAL A 246 12.67 -22.49 -30.70
CA VAL A 246 11.41 -22.15 -31.36
C VAL A 246 10.51 -21.46 -30.33
N PRO A 247 10.07 -20.21 -30.56
CA PRO A 247 9.19 -19.52 -29.64
C PRO A 247 7.88 -20.28 -29.44
N LEU A 248 7.53 -20.63 -28.21
CA LEU A 248 6.25 -21.30 -27.93
C LEU A 248 5.00 -20.45 -28.25
N SER A 249 5.17 -19.21 -28.69
CA SER A 249 4.11 -18.32 -29.16
C SER A 249 3.81 -18.46 -30.65
N SER A 250 4.66 -19.16 -31.43
CA SER A 250 4.40 -19.37 -32.86
C SER A 250 3.32 -20.42 -33.12
N ASP A 251 3.05 -21.31 -32.16
CA ASP A 251 2.09 -22.40 -32.32
C ASP A 251 0.81 -22.13 -31.52
N GLU A 252 -0.34 -22.27 -32.19
CA GLU A 252 -1.67 -22.14 -31.57
C GLU A 252 -2.05 -23.37 -30.72
N ASN A 253 -1.31 -24.48 -30.86
CA ASN A 253 -1.57 -25.76 -30.20
C ASN A 253 -0.52 -26.07 -29.11
N PRO A 254 -0.83 -26.96 -28.14
CA PRO A 254 0.15 -27.43 -27.16
C PRO A 254 1.35 -28.11 -27.85
N VAL A 255 2.53 -27.51 -27.72
CA VAL A 255 3.80 -28.05 -28.25
C VAL A 255 4.47 -28.94 -27.20
N ILE A 256 4.85 -30.15 -27.59
CA ILE A 256 5.71 -31.02 -26.79
C ILE A 256 7.16 -30.58 -27.02
N ASN A 257 7.78 -30.03 -25.98
CA ASN A 257 9.19 -29.64 -26.03
C ASN A 257 10.10 -30.72 -25.45
N THR A 258 11.30 -30.83 -26.01
CA THR A 258 12.38 -31.67 -25.50
C THR A 258 13.53 -30.81 -24.99
N ILE A 259 14.56 -31.45 -24.42
CA ILE A 259 15.78 -30.75 -23.97
C ILE A 259 16.56 -30.19 -25.17
N ALA A 260 16.45 -30.79 -26.36
CA ALA A 260 17.15 -30.35 -27.56
C ALA A 260 16.61 -28.99 -28.08
N ASP A 261 15.33 -28.72 -27.82
CA ASP A 261 14.65 -27.48 -28.21
C ASP A 261 15.02 -26.28 -27.31
N LEU A 262 15.84 -26.54 -26.28
CA LEU A 262 16.31 -25.56 -25.31
C LEU A 262 17.80 -25.24 -25.50
N GLN A 263 18.14 -24.00 -25.24
CA GLN A 263 19.52 -23.53 -25.16
C GLN A 263 19.75 -22.62 -23.94
N VAL A 264 20.93 -22.72 -23.33
CA VAL A 264 21.36 -21.87 -22.21
C VAL A 264 22.08 -20.66 -22.80
N LEU A 265 21.56 -19.46 -22.52
CA LEU A 265 22.11 -18.20 -23.01
C LEU A 265 22.43 -17.29 -21.83
N CYS A 266 23.46 -16.44 -21.94
CA CYS A 266 23.64 -15.34 -21.00
C CYS A 266 22.59 -14.25 -21.25
N ALA A 267 22.36 -13.38 -20.27
CA ALA A 267 21.40 -12.28 -20.36
C ALA A 267 21.53 -11.43 -21.64
N CYS A 268 22.76 -11.17 -22.10
CA CYS A 268 23.02 -10.41 -23.33
C CYS A 268 22.62 -11.19 -24.59
N CYS A 269 23.10 -12.43 -24.75
CA CYS A 269 22.78 -13.26 -25.90
C CYS A 269 21.29 -13.64 -25.95
N HIS A 270 20.66 -13.80 -24.78
CA HIS A 270 19.22 -14.05 -24.70
C HIS A 270 18.43 -12.90 -25.33
N ARG A 271 18.76 -11.65 -24.98
CA ARG A 271 18.15 -10.45 -25.59
C ARG A 271 18.47 -10.34 -27.09
N ALA A 272 19.71 -10.62 -27.49
CA ALA A 272 20.12 -10.58 -28.89
C ALA A 272 19.32 -11.59 -29.74
N GLU A 273 19.09 -12.80 -29.20
CA GLU A 273 18.34 -13.84 -29.90
C GLU A 273 16.86 -13.49 -30.07
N HIS A 274 16.22 -12.91 -29.03
CA HIS A 274 14.87 -12.36 -29.17
C HIS A 274 14.79 -11.30 -30.27
N ARG A 275 15.82 -10.44 -30.40
CA ARG A 275 15.84 -9.43 -31.46
C ARG A 275 16.00 -10.03 -32.85
N LYS A 276 16.83 -11.06 -33.00
CA LYS A 276 16.98 -11.79 -34.27
C LYS A 276 15.67 -12.44 -34.69
N LEU A 277 15.04 -13.18 -33.78
CA LEU A 277 13.77 -13.86 -34.02
C LEU A 277 12.62 -12.89 -34.34
N ALA A 278 12.64 -11.67 -33.80
CA ALA A 278 11.67 -10.63 -34.12
C ALA A 278 11.97 -9.85 -35.42
N SER A 279 13.16 -10.01 -36.00
CA SER A 279 13.59 -9.32 -37.23
C SER A 279 13.60 -10.24 -38.46
N LEU A 280 13.23 -11.51 -38.28
CA LEU A 280 12.99 -12.52 -39.31
C LEU A 280 11.50 -12.55 -39.66
#